data_AF-A0A1V5MDH0-F1
#
_entry.id   AF-A0A1V5MDH0-F1
#
_cell.length_a   1.000
_cell.length_b   1.000
_cell.length_c   1.000
_cell.angle_alpha   90.00
_cell.angle_beta   90.00
_cell.angle_gamma   90.00
#
_symmetry.space_group_name_H-M   'P 1'
#
loop_
_entity.id
_entity.type
_entity.pdbx_description
1 polymer ?
#
loop_
_entity_poly.entity_id
_entity_poly.type
_entity_poly.pdbx_seq_one_letter_code
_entity_poly.pdbx_strand_id
1 'polypeptide(L)'
;MESQTTAEKFEFDYYIALGDSMSIDLYPATDAKNIDGCHNDNLGAASLLLVNDDFLFPEFRGKDLSTLNKRLSFANLAFDGATTSDLLQELDALRQFAGKRCFVTLTIGGNDLLACLRLKAVYGSVPVSEVESIFDRLVQIVRAIETILPQSHLIINSIYDPTDGTGRFTESNLFDGQLPVELLVYLNYLIEKFAQNSAQKSAGTKEGGLSISFCNIYKHFLGHGMSSSDGSFWYWRPHPIEPGYLGASEIRRLWWQAVQALA
;
A
#
# COMPACT_ATOMS: atom_id res chain seq x y z
N MET A 1 14.68 2.79 41.66
CA MET A 1 13.75 1.69 41.37
C MET A 1 13.10 2.03 40.04
N GLU A 2 13.84 1.77 38.98
CA GLU A 2 13.52 2.15 37.60
C GLU A 2 12.47 1.18 37.04
N SER A 3 11.31 1.70 36.67
CA SER A 3 10.29 0.97 35.91
C SER A 3 9.67 1.86 34.82
N GLN A 4 10.52 2.53 34.05
CA GLN A 4 10.15 3.09 32.74
C GLN A 4 10.89 2.31 31.67
N THR A 5 10.51 1.04 31.49
CA THR A 5 11.16 0.14 30.54
C THR A 5 10.22 -0.10 29.35
N THR A 6 10.66 0.36 28.18
CA THR A 6 10.35 -0.15 26.82
C THR A 6 9.02 0.19 26.11
N ALA A 7 8.18 1.10 26.60
CA ALA A 7 6.84 1.31 26.01
C ALA A 7 6.63 2.47 25.00
N GLU A 8 7.66 3.21 24.57
CA GLU A 8 7.46 4.34 23.61
C GLU A 8 8.53 4.35 22.50
N LYS A 9 8.62 3.27 21.71
CA LYS A 9 9.47 3.25 20.49
C LYS A 9 8.74 3.73 19.24
N PHE A 10 7.41 3.78 19.25
CA PHE A 10 6.58 4.18 18.11
C PHE A 10 5.67 5.36 18.50
N GLU A 11 6.24 6.56 18.47
CA GLU A 11 5.63 7.81 18.94
C GLU A 11 4.68 8.44 17.89
N PHE A 12 3.68 7.69 17.44
CA PHE A 12 2.59 8.21 16.62
C PHE A 12 1.27 8.13 17.37
N ASP A 13 0.41 9.13 17.17
CA ASP A 13 -0.93 9.19 17.74
C ASP A 13 -1.92 8.32 16.94
N TYR A 14 -1.74 8.34 15.60
CA TYR A 14 -2.61 7.65 14.65
C TYR A 14 -1.83 6.82 13.65
N TYR A 15 -2.37 5.67 13.28
CA TYR A 15 -2.09 4.99 12.02
C TYR A 15 -3.24 5.26 11.05
N ILE A 16 -2.92 5.81 9.88
CA ILE A 16 -3.87 6.10 8.82
C ILE A 16 -3.49 5.27 7.59
N ALA A 17 -4.39 4.41 7.13
CA ALA A 17 -4.23 3.74 5.84
C ALA A 17 -5.00 4.52 4.78
N LEU A 18 -4.31 5.00 3.76
CA LEU A 18 -4.89 5.63 2.58
C LEU A 18 -4.66 4.73 1.39
N GLY A 19 -5.61 4.74 0.45
CA GLY A 19 -5.38 4.10 -0.83
C GLY A 19 -6.53 3.28 -1.37
N ASP A 20 -6.13 2.27 -2.13
CA ASP A 20 -6.99 1.36 -2.85
C ASP A 20 -7.11 -0.01 -2.16
N SER A 21 -7.61 -0.98 -2.92
CA SER A 21 -7.84 -2.35 -2.51
C SER A 21 -6.61 -3.11 -2.01
N MET A 22 -5.39 -2.65 -2.30
CA MET A 22 -4.16 -3.25 -1.76
C MET A 22 -4.07 -3.13 -0.23
N SER A 23 -4.79 -2.17 0.36
CA SER A 23 -4.76 -1.87 1.79
C SER A 23 -5.97 -2.43 2.56
N ILE A 24 -7.08 -2.71 1.88
CA ILE A 24 -8.37 -3.05 2.51
C ILE A 24 -8.49 -4.53 2.90
N ASP A 25 -9.48 -4.84 3.72
CA ASP A 25 -9.72 -6.20 4.22
C ASP A 25 -10.54 -7.09 3.29
N LEU A 26 -11.36 -6.50 2.41
CA LEU A 26 -12.44 -7.19 1.69
C LEU A 26 -11.97 -8.47 0.98
N TYR A 27 -10.92 -8.38 0.15
CA TYR A 27 -10.45 -9.50 -0.65
C TYR A 27 -9.64 -10.51 0.18
N PRO A 28 -8.67 -10.09 1.00
CA PRO A 28 -7.96 -10.99 1.93
C PRO A 28 -8.90 -11.77 2.85
N ALA A 29 -9.86 -11.11 3.48
CA ALA A 29 -10.83 -11.75 4.36
C ALA A 29 -11.70 -12.75 3.59
N THR A 30 -12.13 -12.40 2.38
CA THR A 30 -12.93 -13.30 1.54
C THR A 30 -12.13 -14.52 1.08
N ASP A 31 -10.86 -14.34 0.73
CA ASP A 31 -9.95 -15.41 0.35
C ASP A 31 -9.72 -16.41 1.51
N ALA A 32 -9.55 -15.89 2.73
CA ALA A 32 -9.30 -16.70 3.92
C ALA A 32 -10.52 -17.46 4.46
N LYS A 33 -11.75 -17.15 4.02
CA LYS A 33 -12.98 -17.83 4.49
C LYS A 33 -13.01 -19.34 4.26
N ASN A 34 -12.25 -19.82 3.28
CA ASN A 34 -12.16 -21.25 2.99
C ASN A 34 -11.11 -21.98 3.86
N ILE A 35 -10.39 -21.26 4.72
CA ILE A 35 -9.43 -21.84 5.66
C ILE A 35 -10.19 -22.24 6.93
N ASP A 36 -10.18 -23.53 7.24
CA ASP A 36 -10.79 -24.05 8.46
C ASP A 36 -10.26 -23.32 9.71
N GLY A 37 -11.17 -22.75 10.49
CA GLY A 37 -10.84 -22.04 11.74
C GLY A 37 -10.48 -20.56 11.57
N CYS A 38 -10.40 -20.04 10.35
CA CYS A 38 -10.23 -18.61 10.12
C CYS A 38 -11.59 -17.89 10.13
N HIS A 39 -11.77 -16.97 11.09
CA HIS A 39 -12.96 -16.11 11.20
C HIS A 39 -12.61 -14.62 11.29
N ASN A 40 -11.37 -14.27 10.94
CA ASN A 40 -10.91 -12.90 11.01
C ASN A 40 -11.27 -12.16 9.73
N ASP A 41 -12.09 -11.12 9.87
CA ASP A 41 -12.46 -10.23 8.76
C ASP A 41 -11.45 -9.07 8.58
N ASN A 42 -10.45 -8.94 9.45
CA ASN A 42 -9.44 -7.87 9.44
C ASN A 42 -8.10 -8.39 8.89
N LEU A 43 -8.10 -8.86 7.64
CA LEU A 43 -6.93 -9.49 7.00
C LEU A 43 -6.28 -8.65 5.90
N GLY A 44 -6.73 -7.40 5.73
CA GLY A 44 -6.09 -6.44 4.86
C GLY A 44 -4.68 -6.09 5.35
N ALA A 45 -3.83 -5.61 4.43
CA ALA A 45 -2.45 -5.26 4.78
C ALA A 45 -2.39 -4.21 5.91
N ALA A 46 -3.34 -3.26 5.91
CA ALA A 46 -3.44 -2.24 6.96
C ALA A 46 -3.83 -2.84 8.31
N SER A 47 -4.88 -3.65 8.33
CA SER A 47 -5.35 -4.31 9.54
C SER A 47 -4.29 -5.24 10.12
N LEU A 48 -3.62 -6.04 9.29
CA LEU A 48 -2.53 -6.93 9.71
C LEU A 48 -1.30 -6.18 10.24
N LEU A 49 -1.05 -4.96 9.77
CA LEU A 49 0.01 -4.12 10.32
C LEU A 49 -0.38 -3.59 11.71
N LEU A 50 -1.66 -3.24 11.91
CA LEU A 50 -2.17 -2.77 13.19
C LEU A 50 -2.17 -3.89 14.24
N VAL A 51 -2.76 -5.04 13.92
CA VAL A 51 -2.86 -6.24 14.76
C VAL A 51 -2.63 -7.47 13.91
N ASN A 52 -1.61 -8.27 14.24
CA ASN A 52 -1.35 -9.51 13.53
C ASN A 52 -2.42 -10.57 13.80
N ASP A 53 -2.73 -11.39 12.80
CA ASP A 53 -3.39 -12.67 13.02
C ASP A 53 -2.34 -13.75 13.35
N ASP A 54 -2.22 -14.09 14.63
CA ASP A 54 -1.23 -15.05 15.13
C ASP A 54 -1.49 -16.51 14.74
N PHE A 55 -2.71 -16.82 14.29
CA PHE A 55 -3.05 -18.15 13.80
C PHE A 55 -2.59 -18.31 12.35
N LEU A 56 -2.90 -17.34 11.49
CA LEU A 56 -2.49 -17.36 10.08
C LEU A 56 -1.01 -17.03 9.89
N PHE A 57 -0.46 -16.12 10.68
CA PHE A 57 0.88 -15.56 10.50
C PHE A 57 1.70 -15.58 11.81
N PRO A 58 2.01 -16.77 12.36
CA PRO A 58 2.67 -16.91 13.65
C PRO A 58 4.08 -16.28 13.70
N GLU A 59 4.76 -16.14 12.57
CA GLU A 59 6.08 -15.52 12.47
C GLU A 59 6.08 -14.00 12.75
N PHE A 60 4.89 -13.39 12.74
CA PHE A 60 4.65 -11.98 13.06
C PHE A 60 4.03 -11.76 14.44
N ARG A 61 3.97 -12.79 15.30
CA ARG A 61 3.51 -12.62 16.68
C ARG A 61 4.29 -11.52 17.39
N GLY A 62 3.56 -10.51 17.89
CA GLY A 62 4.12 -9.33 18.55
C GLY A 62 4.88 -8.37 17.61
N LYS A 63 4.75 -8.54 16.30
CA LYS A 63 5.33 -7.68 15.25
C LYS A 63 4.22 -6.92 14.53
N ASP A 64 3.50 -6.13 15.32
CA ASP A 64 2.42 -5.26 14.88
C ASP A 64 2.47 -3.92 15.65
N LEU A 65 1.74 -2.92 15.14
CA LEU A 65 1.77 -1.57 15.70
C LEU A 65 1.11 -1.52 17.09
N SER A 66 0.09 -2.32 17.35
CA SER A 66 -0.59 -2.36 18.66
C SER A 66 0.33 -2.89 19.78
N THR A 67 1.27 -3.76 19.43
CA THR A 67 2.32 -4.21 20.35
C THR A 67 3.33 -3.09 20.65
N LEU A 68 3.69 -2.28 19.65
CA LEU A 68 4.62 -1.16 19.82
C LEU A 68 4.01 0.04 20.55
N ASN A 69 2.73 0.33 20.31
CA ASN A 69 2.01 1.42 20.92
C ASN A 69 0.53 1.06 21.13
N LYS A 70 0.19 0.69 22.38
CA LYS A 70 -1.18 0.31 22.78
C LYS A 70 -2.19 1.46 22.75
N ARG A 71 -1.73 2.71 22.59
CA ARG A 71 -2.59 3.91 22.53
C ARG A 71 -2.79 4.40 21.10
N LEU A 72 -2.18 3.73 20.11
CA LEU A 72 -2.30 4.09 18.71
C LEU A 72 -3.75 3.95 18.26
N SER A 73 -4.32 5.03 17.73
CA SER A 73 -5.63 4.99 17.08
C SER A 73 -5.49 4.65 15.61
N PHE A 74 -6.49 3.98 15.03
CA PHE A 74 -6.45 3.57 13.63
C PHE A 74 -7.59 4.18 12.83
N ALA A 75 -7.28 4.65 11.62
CA ALA A 75 -8.26 5.06 10.63
C ALA A 75 -7.92 4.38 9.28
N ASN A 76 -8.76 3.43 8.87
CA ASN A 76 -8.71 2.92 7.51
C ASN A 76 -9.55 3.82 6.60
N LEU A 77 -8.86 4.61 5.78
CA LEU A 77 -9.44 5.50 4.79
C LEU A 77 -9.17 5.00 3.37
N ALA A 78 -8.63 3.79 3.21
CA ALA A 78 -8.53 3.13 1.93
C ALA A 78 -9.89 2.56 1.51
N PHE A 79 -10.17 2.59 0.21
CA PHE A 79 -11.42 2.07 -0.33
C PHE A 79 -11.21 1.39 -1.68
N ASP A 80 -12.14 0.50 -1.99
CA ASP A 80 -12.06 -0.33 -3.19
C ASP A 80 -12.11 0.51 -4.48
N GLY A 81 -11.30 0.14 -5.47
CA GLY A 81 -11.26 0.81 -6.77
C GLY A 81 -10.71 2.26 -6.79
N ALA A 82 -10.17 2.77 -5.68
CA ALA A 82 -9.71 4.16 -5.59
C ALA A 82 -8.67 4.51 -6.67
N THR A 83 -8.90 5.64 -7.35
CA THR A 83 -7.91 6.28 -8.23
C THR A 83 -7.21 7.44 -7.52
N THR A 84 -6.10 7.91 -8.09
CA THR A 84 -5.43 9.13 -7.60
C THR A 84 -6.35 10.36 -7.64
N SER A 85 -7.30 10.42 -8.57
CA SER A 85 -8.29 11.51 -8.64
C SER A 85 -9.33 11.43 -7.52
N ASP A 86 -9.76 10.23 -7.14
CA ASP A 86 -10.70 10.03 -6.04
C ASP A 86 -10.03 10.38 -4.72
N LEU A 87 -8.82 9.88 -4.48
CA LEU A 87 -8.10 10.14 -3.25
C LEU A 87 -7.84 11.64 -3.03
N LEU A 88 -7.53 12.41 -4.09
CA LEU A 88 -7.38 13.87 -4.00
C LEU A 88 -8.63 14.58 -3.46
N GLN A 89 -9.83 14.09 -3.80
CA GLN A 89 -11.09 14.66 -3.33
C GLN A 89 -11.35 14.33 -1.85
N GLU A 90 -10.82 13.19 -1.38
CA GLU A 90 -11.02 12.70 -0.02
C GLU A 90 -9.96 13.23 0.98
N LEU A 91 -8.90 13.93 0.53
CA LEU A 91 -7.83 14.39 1.42
C LEU A 91 -8.27 15.39 2.49
N ASP A 92 -9.38 16.09 2.31
CA ASP A 92 -9.92 16.98 3.34
C ASP A 92 -10.33 16.21 4.62
N ALA A 93 -10.62 14.90 4.51
CA ALA A 93 -10.85 14.04 5.67
C ALA A 93 -9.62 13.96 6.60
N LEU A 94 -8.41 14.23 6.10
CA LEU A 94 -7.19 14.23 6.92
C LEU A 94 -7.10 15.42 7.87
N ARG A 95 -7.86 16.50 7.65
CA ARG A 95 -7.79 17.72 8.48
C ARG A 95 -8.16 17.46 9.94
N GLN A 96 -8.95 16.43 10.22
CA GLN A 96 -9.26 16.03 11.60
C GLN A 96 -8.01 15.56 12.39
N PHE A 97 -6.95 15.17 11.69
CA PHE A 97 -5.67 14.75 12.28
C PHE A 97 -4.60 15.84 12.24
N ALA A 98 -4.95 17.07 11.82
CA ALA A 98 -3.99 18.17 11.76
C ALA A 98 -3.34 18.44 13.13
N GLY A 99 -2.02 18.59 13.14
CA GLY A 99 -1.22 18.77 14.36
C GLY A 99 -0.98 17.49 15.17
N LYS A 100 -1.41 16.31 14.68
CA LYS A 100 -1.08 15.01 15.25
C LYS A 100 0.12 14.38 14.55
N ARG A 101 0.85 13.52 15.26
CA ARG A 101 1.90 12.69 14.67
C ARG A 101 1.25 11.44 14.10
N CYS A 102 1.20 11.31 12.78
CA CYS A 102 0.57 10.18 12.12
C CYS A 102 1.63 9.27 11.49
N PHE A 103 1.38 7.98 11.51
CA PHE A 103 2.00 7.01 10.63
C PHE A 103 1.02 6.73 9.50
N VAL A 104 1.45 6.84 8.24
CA VAL A 104 0.56 6.78 7.08
C VAL A 104 1.08 5.76 6.08
N THR A 105 0.22 4.89 5.58
CA THR A 105 0.51 4.01 4.44
C THR A 105 -0.32 4.44 3.25
N LEU A 106 0.27 4.47 2.05
CA LEU A 106 -0.41 4.88 0.81
C LEU A 106 -0.21 3.86 -0.31
N THR A 107 -1.31 3.25 -0.79
CA THR A 107 -1.35 2.45 -2.02
C THR A 107 -2.29 3.11 -3.03
N ILE A 108 -1.81 3.50 -4.21
CA ILE A 108 -2.68 4.16 -5.21
C ILE A 108 -2.07 4.08 -6.60
N GLY A 109 -2.92 4.21 -7.63
CA GLY A 109 -2.52 4.37 -9.03
C GLY A 109 -2.70 3.11 -9.88
N GLY A 110 -2.91 1.94 -9.27
CA GLY A 110 -3.23 0.71 -10.02
C GLY A 110 -4.54 0.85 -10.81
N ASN A 111 -5.58 1.39 -10.16
CA ASN A 111 -6.88 1.62 -10.81
C ASN A 111 -6.81 2.67 -11.92
N ASP A 112 -5.97 3.70 -11.78
CA ASP A 112 -5.74 4.65 -12.86
C ASP A 112 -5.16 3.95 -14.11
N LEU A 113 -4.15 3.09 -13.94
CA LEU A 113 -3.56 2.33 -15.04
C LEU A 113 -4.58 1.40 -15.70
N LEU A 114 -5.44 0.75 -14.91
CA LEU A 114 -6.54 -0.07 -15.42
C LEU A 114 -7.58 0.77 -16.18
N ALA A 115 -7.86 2.00 -15.74
CA ALA A 115 -8.72 2.93 -16.46
C ALA A 115 -8.09 3.35 -17.80
N CYS A 116 -6.78 3.64 -17.81
CA CYS A 116 -6.04 3.95 -19.05
C CYS A 116 -6.10 2.81 -20.07
N LEU A 117 -6.14 1.55 -19.64
CA LEU A 117 -6.31 0.41 -20.55
C LEU A 117 -7.62 0.45 -21.34
N ARG A 118 -8.67 1.05 -20.79
CA ARG A 118 -9.93 1.26 -21.55
C ARG A 118 -9.72 2.25 -22.70
N LEU A 119 -8.74 3.17 -22.60
CA LEU A 119 -8.36 4.11 -23.66
C LEU A 119 -7.60 3.44 -24.81
N LYS A 120 -6.91 2.31 -24.55
CA LYS A 120 -6.22 1.52 -25.60
C LYS A 120 -7.18 1.10 -26.72
N ALA A 121 -8.44 0.81 -26.38
CA ALA A 121 -9.48 0.48 -27.35
C ALA A 121 -9.78 1.64 -28.33
N VAL A 122 -9.51 2.89 -27.93
CA VAL A 122 -9.76 4.10 -28.72
C VAL A 122 -8.50 4.55 -29.48
N TYR A 123 -7.34 4.52 -28.84
CA TYR A 123 -6.09 5.10 -29.37
C TYR A 123 -5.08 4.08 -29.90
N GLY A 124 -5.34 2.77 -29.76
CA GLY A 124 -4.41 1.69 -30.15
C GLY A 124 -3.25 1.48 -29.17
N SER A 125 -2.90 2.48 -28.37
CA SER A 125 -1.97 2.41 -27.25
C SER A 125 -2.39 3.35 -26.12
N VAL A 126 -1.81 3.18 -24.93
CA VAL A 126 -1.96 4.13 -23.82
C VAL A 126 -0.87 5.20 -23.96
N PRO A 127 -1.21 6.50 -24.06
CA PRO A 127 -0.20 7.56 -24.10
C PRO A 127 0.61 7.64 -22.81
N VAL A 128 1.93 7.85 -22.93
CA VAL A 128 2.82 8.04 -21.75
C VAL A 128 2.37 9.23 -20.89
N SER A 129 1.81 10.27 -21.50
CA SER A 129 1.28 11.45 -20.80
C SER A 129 0.17 11.13 -19.81
N GLU A 130 -0.61 10.06 -20.03
CA GLU A 130 -1.60 9.61 -19.06
C GLU A 130 -0.92 9.11 -17.78
N VAL A 131 0.17 8.36 -17.93
CA VAL A 131 0.97 7.86 -16.80
C VAL A 131 1.64 8.99 -16.04
N GLU A 132 2.17 9.97 -16.75
CA GLU A 132 2.73 11.19 -16.14
C GLU A 132 1.66 11.97 -15.36
N SER A 133 0.43 12.03 -15.88
CA SER A 133 -0.69 12.67 -15.17
C SER A 133 -1.08 11.94 -13.89
N ILE A 134 -1.04 10.60 -13.87
CA ILE A 134 -1.23 9.79 -12.65
C ILE A 134 -0.16 10.14 -11.62
N PHE A 135 1.10 10.19 -12.06
CA PHE A 135 2.22 10.55 -11.19
C PHE A 135 2.10 11.98 -10.65
N ASP A 136 1.71 12.95 -11.48
CA ASP A 136 1.48 14.34 -11.04
C ASP A 136 0.41 14.42 -9.94
N ARG A 137 -0.68 13.65 -10.06
CA ARG A 137 -1.70 13.56 -9.00
C ARG A 137 -1.15 12.92 -7.73
N LEU A 138 -0.35 11.87 -7.82
CA LEU A 138 0.34 11.28 -6.66
C LEU A 138 1.23 12.32 -5.95
N VAL A 139 1.99 13.12 -6.69
CA VAL A 139 2.80 14.19 -6.11
C VAL A 139 1.94 15.24 -5.40
N GLN A 140 0.78 15.60 -5.98
CA GLN A 140 -0.18 16.50 -5.32
C GLN A 140 -0.73 15.91 -4.02
N ILE A 141 -1.06 14.61 -4.00
CA ILE A 141 -1.51 13.90 -2.80
C ILE A 141 -0.45 13.99 -1.70
N VAL A 142 0.80 13.66 -2.01
CA VAL A 142 1.89 13.68 -1.02
C VAL A 142 2.13 15.09 -0.48
N ARG A 143 2.09 16.12 -1.32
CA ARG A 143 2.23 17.53 -0.89
C ARG A 143 1.08 17.98 0.02
N ALA A 144 -0.13 17.53 -0.26
CA ALA A 144 -1.28 17.81 0.59
C ALA A 144 -1.15 17.10 1.95
N ILE A 145 -0.71 15.83 1.97
CA ILE A 145 -0.38 15.11 3.21
C ILE A 145 0.71 15.84 4.00
N GLU A 146 1.80 16.28 3.35
CA GLU A 146 2.88 17.03 3.99
C GLU A 146 2.36 18.34 4.61
N THR A 147 1.45 19.03 3.94
CA THR A 147 0.84 20.27 4.43
C THR A 147 -0.05 20.03 5.65
N ILE A 148 -0.86 18.97 5.64
CA ILE A 148 -1.83 18.67 6.71
C ILE A 148 -1.16 17.99 7.91
N LEU A 149 -0.20 17.10 7.64
CA LEU A 149 0.44 16.20 8.59
C LEU A 149 1.98 16.35 8.58
N PRO A 150 2.53 17.55 8.81
CA PRO A 150 3.96 17.83 8.61
C PRO A 150 4.90 17.12 9.59
N GLN A 151 4.40 16.52 10.69
CA GLN A 151 5.21 15.82 11.70
C GLN A 151 4.98 14.30 11.66
N SER A 152 4.67 13.79 10.47
CA SER A 152 4.26 12.40 10.27
C SER A 152 5.28 11.59 9.47
N HIS A 153 5.03 10.29 9.37
CA HIS A 153 5.74 9.40 8.48
C HIS A 153 4.79 8.82 7.44
N LEU A 154 5.21 8.82 6.18
CA LEU A 154 4.45 8.27 5.06
C LEU A 154 5.24 7.15 4.38
N ILE A 155 4.65 5.97 4.27
CA ILE A 155 5.10 4.91 3.37
C ILE A 155 4.40 5.07 2.04
N ILE A 156 5.18 5.32 1.00
CA ILE A 156 4.74 5.30 -0.40
C ILE A 156 5.09 3.94 -1.00
N ASN A 157 4.15 3.35 -1.72
CA ASN A 157 4.29 2.01 -2.28
C ASN A 157 4.38 2.04 -3.81
N SER A 158 5.14 1.10 -4.39
CA SER A 158 4.96 0.75 -5.80
C SER A 158 3.70 -0.10 -6.01
N ILE A 159 3.22 -0.13 -7.26
CA ILE A 159 2.07 -0.91 -7.72
C ILE A 159 2.59 -2.26 -8.21
N TYR A 160 2.04 -3.39 -7.73
CA TYR A 160 2.46 -4.71 -8.19
C TYR A 160 1.99 -5.03 -9.62
N ASP A 161 2.57 -6.07 -10.22
CA ASP A 161 2.11 -6.64 -11.49
C ASP A 161 1.68 -8.10 -11.27
N PRO A 162 0.37 -8.40 -11.26
CA PRO A 162 -0.10 -9.77 -11.07
C PRO A 162 0.25 -10.70 -12.21
N THR A 163 0.65 -10.18 -13.36
CA THR A 163 0.97 -10.95 -14.56
C THR A 163 2.43 -11.38 -14.65
N ASP A 164 3.23 -11.06 -13.62
CA ASP A 164 4.67 -11.37 -13.54
C ASP A 164 5.45 -10.92 -14.78
N GLY A 165 5.17 -9.72 -15.27
CA GLY A 165 5.85 -9.11 -16.39
C GLY A 165 5.34 -9.52 -17.78
N THR A 166 4.39 -10.46 -17.86
CA THR A 166 3.86 -10.93 -19.15
C THR A 166 2.77 -10.01 -19.73
N GLY A 167 2.12 -9.24 -18.86
CA GLY A 167 0.93 -8.46 -19.17
C GLY A 167 -0.32 -9.30 -19.41
N ARG A 168 -0.29 -10.62 -19.18
CA ARG A 168 -1.38 -11.54 -19.51
C ARG A 168 -1.90 -12.25 -18.27
N PHE A 169 -3.23 -12.30 -18.15
CA PHE A 169 -3.92 -13.18 -17.22
C PHE A 169 -4.17 -14.53 -17.89
N THR A 170 -3.55 -15.60 -17.40
CA THR A 170 -3.65 -16.94 -17.98
C THR A 170 -4.88 -17.71 -17.48
N GLU A 171 -5.40 -17.36 -16.31
CA GLU A 171 -6.50 -18.05 -15.62
C GLU A 171 -7.74 -17.17 -15.43
N SER A 172 -7.79 -16.00 -16.07
CA SER A 172 -8.87 -15.04 -15.93
C SER A 172 -9.14 -14.27 -17.21
N ASN A 173 -10.43 -14.14 -17.57
CA ASN A 173 -10.90 -13.29 -18.66
C ASN A 173 -11.16 -11.85 -18.20
N LEU A 174 -10.67 -11.45 -17.01
CA LEU A 174 -10.92 -10.11 -16.45
C LEU A 174 -10.40 -8.99 -17.36
N PHE A 175 -9.38 -9.28 -18.16
CA PHE A 175 -8.86 -8.37 -19.17
C PHE A 175 -8.63 -9.12 -20.48
N ASP A 176 -9.44 -8.84 -21.50
CA ASP A 176 -9.22 -9.32 -22.88
C ASP A 176 -7.99 -8.67 -23.55
N GLY A 177 -7.32 -7.74 -22.85
CA GLY A 177 -6.16 -7.00 -23.33
C GLY A 177 -4.91 -7.24 -22.49
N GLN A 178 -3.74 -7.18 -23.15
CA GLN A 178 -2.46 -7.22 -22.46
C GLN A 178 -2.24 -5.93 -21.65
N LEU A 179 -1.97 -6.05 -20.34
CA LEU A 179 -1.56 -4.95 -19.48
C LEU A 179 -0.27 -4.32 -20.04
N PRO A 180 -0.10 -2.98 -20.01
CA PRO A 180 1.08 -2.33 -20.51
C PRO A 180 2.12 -2.32 -19.38
N VAL A 181 2.76 -3.47 -19.15
CA VAL A 181 3.72 -3.66 -18.04
C VAL A 181 4.81 -2.60 -18.07
N GLU A 182 5.26 -2.19 -19.25
CA GLU A 182 6.24 -1.14 -19.44
C GLU A 182 5.81 0.21 -18.82
N LEU A 183 4.52 0.54 -18.91
CA LEU A 183 3.97 1.77 -18.33
C LEU A 183 3.82 1.67 -16.82
N LEU A 184 3.47 0.49 -16.30
CA LEU A 184 3.46 0.21 -14.86
C LEU A 184 4.87 0.34 -14.28
N VAL A 185 5.86 -0.26 -14.93
CA VAL A 185 7.28 -0.17 -14.52
C VAL A 185 7.74 1.28 -14.58
N TYR A 186 7.35 2.04 -15.61
CA TYR A 186 7.66 3.45 -15.71
C TYR A 186 7.04 4.28 -14.57
N LEU A 187 5.77 4.07 -14.25
CA LEU A 187 5.12 4.73 -13.12
C LEU A 187 5.82 4.42 -11.80
N ASN A 188 6.13 3.15 -11.55
CA ASN A 188 6.85 2.71 -10.36
C ASN A 188 8.24 3.34 -10.24
N TYR A 189 8.94 3.49 -11.37
CA TYR A 189 10.22 4.20 -11.40
C TYR A 189 10.06 5.67 -10.98
N LEU A 190 9.04 6.38 -11.48
CA LEU A 190 8.77 7.77 -11.10
C LEU A 190 8.45 7.89 -9.61
N ILE A 191 7.61 7.00 -9.07
CA ILE A 191 7.25 6.94 -7.65
C ILE A 191 8.49 6.72 -6.78
N GLU A 192 9.32 5.73 -7.12
CA GLU A 192 10.55 5.43 -6.39
C GLU A 192 11.50 6.63 -6.36
N LYS A 193 11.72 7.27 -7.52
CA LYS A 193 12.59 8.46 -7.61
C LYS A 193 12.08 9.63 -6.80
N PHE A 194 10.76 9.87 -6.85
CA PHE A 194 10.14 10.90 -6.04
C PHE A 194 10.32 10.63 -4.54
N ALA A 195 10.05 9.41 -4.08
CA ALA A 195 10.19 9.04 -2.68
C ALA A 195 11.65 9.14 -2.19
N GLN A 196 12.62 8.67 -2.99
CA GLN A 196 14.07 8.80 -2.70
C GLN A 196 14.49 10.26 -2.55
N ASN A 197 14.10 11.11 -3.51
CA ASN A 197 14.43 12.54 -3.48
C ASN A 197 13.78 13.25 -2.28
N SER A 198 12.54 12.87 -1.94
CA SER A 198 11.81 13.46 -0.82
C SER A 198 12.41 13.04 0.52
N ALA A 199 12.78 11.77 0.68
CA ALA A 199 13.48 11.26 1.86
C ALA A 199 14.82 11.97 2.08
N GLN A 200 15.60 12.19 1.02
CA GLN A 200 16.87 12.91 1.09
C GLN A 200 16.69 14.37 1.53
N LYS A 201 15.63 15.03 1.04
CA LYS A 201 15.30 16.41 1.43
C LYS A 201 14.95 16.50 2.92
N SER A 202 14.11 15.61 3.42
CA SER A 202 13.69 15.59 4.83
C SER A 202 14.83 15.27 5.80
N ALA A 203 15.83 14.47 5.37
CA ALA A 203 17.01 14.19 6.20
C ALA A 203 17.96 15.40 6.36
N GLY A 204 17.88 16.37 5.44
CA GLY A 204 18.73 17.57 5.44
C GLY A 204 18.17 18.76 6.23
N THR A 205 16.91 18.72 6.64
CA THR A 205 16.25 19.83 7.33
C THR A 205 16.21 19.59 8.85
N LYS A 206 16.75 20.54 9.62
CA LYS A 206 16.61 20.53 11.10
C LYS A 206 15.19 20.89 11.57
N GLU A 207 14.39 21.44 10.65
CA GLU A 207 12.99 21.80 10.87
C GLU A 207 12.12 20.61 10.46
N GLY A 208 11.15 20.26 11.29
CA GLY A 208 10.26 19.12 11.07
C GLY A 208 9.59 19.16 9.69
N GLY A 209 9.25 17.98 9.17
CA GLY A 209 8.64 17.78 7.87
C GLY A 209 8.20 16.33 7.70
N LEU A 210 7.35 16.07 6.70
CA LEU A 210 6.88 14.72 6.42
C LEU A 210 8.10 13.84 6.07
N SER A 211 8.31 12.81 6.87
CA SER A 211 9.30 11.77 6.57
C SER A 211 8.68 10.74 5.64
N ILE A 212 9.43 10.29 4.64
CA ILE A 212 8.92 9.39 3.59
C ILE A 212 9.82 8.17 3.48
N SER A 213 9.21 6.99 3.44
CA SER A 213 9.84 5.73 3.05
C SER A 213 9.20 5.18 1.77
N PHE A 214 9.98 4.41 1.02
CA PHE A 214 9.49 3.70 -0.16
C PHE A 214 9.50 2.19 0.07
N CYS A 215 8.37 1.55 -0.19
CA CYS A 215 8.26 0.09 -0.19
C CYS A 215 8.04 -0.41 -1.62
N ASN A 216 8.98 -1.22 -2.12
CA ASN A 216 8.92 -1.76 -3.48
C ASN A 216 8.09 -3.06 -3.53
N ILE A 217 6.77 -2.92 -3.40
CA ILE A 217 5.82 -4.04 -3.51
C ILE A 217 5.96 -4.75 -4.85
N TYR A 218 6.07 -4.00 -5.96
CA TYR A 218 6.28 -4.55 -7.30
C TYR A 218 7.38 -5.60 -7.33
N LYS A 219 8.58 -5.23 -6.90
CA LYS A 219 9.72 -6.16 -6.91
C LYS A 219 9.51 -7.36 -6.00
N HIS A 220 8.86 -7.16 -4.85
CA HIS A 220 8.58 -8.23 -3.89
C HIS A 220 7.56 -9.25 -4.41
N PHE A 221 6.60 -8.80 -5.22
CA PHE A 221 5.51 -9.62 -5.74
C PHE A 221 5.85 -10.37 -7.04
N LEU A 222 6.92 -9.98 -7.75
CA LEU A 222 7.32 -10.68 -8.98
C LEU A 222 7.62 -12.16 -8.72
N GLY A 223 6.99 -13.03 -9.50
CA GLY A 223 7.08 -14.49 -9.37
C GLY A 223 6.00 -15.10 -8.46
N HIS A 224 5.10 -14.27 -7.93
CA HIS A 224 4.00 -14.68 -7.04
C HIS A 224 2.61 -14.42 -7.66
N GLY A 225 2.56 -14.10 -8.96
CA GLY A 225 1.36 -13.91 -9.76
C GLY A 225 1.11 -15.06 -10.73
N MET A 226 0.72 -14.73 -11.97
CA MET A 226 0.33 -15.68 -13.02
C MET A 226 1.40 -16.71 -13.40
N SER A 227 2.68 -16.45 -13.10
CA SER A 227 3.76 -17.39 -13.37
C SER A 227 4.02 -18.36 -12.21
N SER A 228 3.40 -18.13 -11.05
CA SER A 228 3.67 -18.88 -9.83
C SER A 228 2.94 -20.22 -9.80
N SER A 229 3.52 -21.19 -9.10
CA SER A 229 2.87 -22.48 -8.82
C SER A 229 1.84 -22.37 -7.70
N ASP A 230 0.95 -23.37 -7.61
CA ASP A 230 0.02 -23.48 -6.48
C ASP A 230 0.75 -23.50 -5.14
N GLY A 231 0.42 -22.56 -4.26
CA GLY A 231 1.05 -22.35 -2.94
C GLY A 231 1.99 -21.14 -2.85
N SER A 232 2.40 -20.57 -3.99
CA SER A 232 3.19 -19.32 -4.07
C SER A 232 2.40 -18.15 -4.65
N PHE A 233 1.13 -18.35 -4.99
CA PHE A 233 0.22 -17.34 -5.55
C PHE A 233 -0.28 -16.41 -4.44
N TRP A 234 -0.02 -15.11 -4.57
CA TRP A 234 -0.34 -14.11 -3.54
C TRP A 234 -1.60 -13.29 -3.82
N TYR A 235 -2.23 -13.49 -4.96
CA TYR A 235 -3.44 -12.78 -5.37
C TYR A 235 -4.70 -13.59 -5.05
N TRP A 236 -5.83 -12.90 -5.02
CA TRP A 236 -7.13 -13.52 -4.81
C TRP A 236 -7.63 -14.13 -6.13
N ARG A 237 -7.73 -15.46 -6.20
CA ARG A 237 -8.00 -16.17 -7.48
C ARG A 237 -9.25 -15.72 -8.24
N PRO A 238 -10.41 -15.47 -7.60
CA PRO A 238 -11.60 -14.97 -8.31
C PRO A 238 -11.36 -13.63 -9.02
N HIS A 239 -10.47 -12.79 -8.49
CA HIS A 239 -10.12 -11.52 -9.07
C HIS A 239 -8.63 -11.21 -8.89
N PRO A 240 -7.73 -11.81 -9.70
CA PRO A 240 -6.29 -11.86 -9.42
C PRO A 240 -5.55 -10.57 -9.76
N ILE A 241 -6.23 -9.43 -9.66
CA ILE A 241 -5.59 -8.12 -9.49
C ILE A 241 -5.59 -7.68 -8.03
N GLU A 242 -6.38 -8.35 -7.19
CA GLU A 242 -6.51 -8.06 -5.78
C GLU A 242 -5.63 -9.00 -4.95
N PRO A 243 -5.09 -8.56 -3.81
CA PRO A 243 -4.31 -9.44 -2.96
C PRO A 243 -5.21 -10.48 -2.27
N GLY A 244 -4.73 -11.71 -2.16
CA GLY A 244 -5.25 -12.69 -1.22
C GLY A 244 -4.72 -12.41 0.20
N TYR A 245 -5.08 -13.26 1.17
CA TYR A 245 -4.60 -13.07 2.56
C TYR A 245 -3.07 -13.20 2.68
N LEU A 246 -2.45 -14.10 1.89
CA LEU A 246 -0.99 -14.20 1.82
C LEU A 246 -0.37 -12.92 1.25
N GLY A 247 -0.91 -12.41 0.14
CA GLY A 247 -0.42 -11.16 -0.46
C GLY A 247 -0.55 -9.97 0.48
N ALA A 248 -1.69 -9.82 1.17
CA ALA A 248 -1.87 -8.77 2.16
C ALA A 248 -0.83 -8.84 3.29
N SER A 249 -0.52 -10.05 3.78
CA SER A 249 0.52 -10.26 4.78
C SER A 249 1.93 -9.90 4.27
N GLU A 250 2.21 -10.15 2.99
CA GLU A 250 3.49 -9.80 2.36
C GLU A 250 3.62 -8.30 2.07
N ILE A 251 2.53 -7.59 1.77
CA ILE A 251 2.51 -6.12 1.77
C ILE A 251 2.82 -5.62 3.19
N ARG A 252 2.11 -6.15 4.19
CA ARG A 252 2.36 -5.84 5.60
C ARG A 252 3.81 -6.11 6.00
N ARG A 253 4.45 -7.17 5.49
CA ARG A 253 5.86 -7.50 5.76
C ARG A 253 6.79 -6.34 5.39
N LEU A 254 6.59 -5.75 4.22
CA LEU A 254 7.38 -4.61 3.76
C LEU A 254 7.13 -3.37 4.62
N TRP A 255 5.88 -3.12 5.00
CA TRP A 255 5.55 -2.01 5.89
C TRP A 255 6.16 -2.18 7.27
N TRP A 256 6.14 -3.40 7.81
CA TRP A 256 6.80 -3.70 9.08
C TRP A 256 8.31 -3.46 9.02
N GLN A 257 8.98 -3.80 7.91
CA GLN A 257 10.41 -3.46 7.75
C GLN A 257 10.66 -1.96 7.81
N ALA A 258 9.78 -1.14 7.23
CA ALA A 258 9.85 0.31 7.33
C ALA A 258 9.59 0.80 8.77
N VAL A 259 8.63 0.20 9.49
CA VAL A 259 8.39 0.47 10.92
C VAL A 259 9.63 0.17 11.75
N GLN A 260 10.32 -0.94 11.51
CA GLN A 260 11.53 -1.32 12.23
C GLN A 260 12.68 -0.32 12.03
N ALA A 261 12.72 0.41 10.92
CA ALA A 261 13.71 1.45 10.70
C ALA A 261 13.43 2.73 11.52
N LEU A 262 12.22 2.87 12.11
CA LEU A 262 11.80 4.02 12.91
C LEU A 262 11.89 3.78 14.43
N ALA A 263 11.97 2.52 14.88
CA ALA A 263 11.80 2.08 16.28
C ALA A 263 13.10 1.61 16.97
#